data_AF-A0A9D9D1B6-F1
#
_entry.id   AF-A0A9D9D1B6-F1
#
_cell.length_a   1.000
_cell.length_b   1.000
_cell.length_c   1.000
_cell.angle_alpha   90.00
_cell.angle_beta   90.00
_cell.angle_gamma   90.00
#
_symmetry.space_group_name_H-M   'P 1'
#
loop_
_entity.id
_entity.type
_entity.pdbx_description
1 polymer ?
#
loop_
_entity_poly.entity_id
_entity_poly.type
_entity_poly.pdbx_seq_one_letter_code
_entity_poly.pdbx_strand_id
1 'polypeptide(L)' 'MKLEKAVIQKLKKDLETVKTMDDLLGKNGVIKKFIKHLTIATVTGRADSPSGL' A
#
# COMPACT_ATOMS: atom_id res chain seq x y z
N MET A 1 10.10 12.65 2.33
CA MET A 1 9.98 12.35 3.78
C MET A 1 8.55 12.20 4.32
N LYS A 2 7.58 13.11 4.08
CA LYS A 2 6.18 12.90 4.57
C LYS A 2 5.47 11.72 3.87
N LEU A 3 5.65 11.61 2.55
CA LEU A 3 5.08 10.53 1.73
C LEU A 3 5.60 9.15 2.17
N GLU A 4 6.92 9.03 2.32
CA GLU A 4 7.57 7.78 2.73
C GLU A 4 7.09 7.30 4.10
N LYS A 5 6.94 8.22 5.07
CA LYS A 5 6.38 7.86 6.38
C LYS A 5 4.93 7.36 6.28
N ALA A 6 4.09 8.02 5.48
CA ALA A 6 2.69 7.61 5.30
C ALA A 6 2.58 6.24 4.59
N VAL A 7 3.39 6.02 3.56
CA VAL A 7 3.48 4.76 2.82
C VAL A 7 3.95 3.62 3.74
N ILE A 8 4.98 3.86 4.57
CA ILE A 8 5.50 2.87 5.52
C ILE A 8 4.47 2.56 6.62
N GLN A 9 3.75 3.56 7.16
CA GLN A 9 2.72 3.32 8.17
C GLN A 9 1.54 2.51 7.61
N LYS A 10 1.13 2.80 6.38
CA LYS A 10 0.08 2.02 5.69
C LYS A 10 0.53 0.58 5.47
N LEU A 11 1.75 0.38 4.97
CA LEU A 11 2.32 -0.96 4.77
C LEU A 11 2.37 -1.75 6.09
N LYS A 12 2.77 -1.11 7.21
CA LYS A 12 2.77 -1.77 8.53
C LYS A 12 1.38 -2.25 8.94
N LYS A 13 0.36 -1.39 8.81
CA LYS A 13 -1.03 -1.78 9.11
C LYS A 13 -1.53 -2.90 8.20
N ASP A 14 -1.23 -2.84 6.90
CA ASP A 14 -1.65 -3.88 5.97
C ASP A 14 -0.97 -5.22 6.31
N LEU A 15 0.30 -5.20 6.72
CA LEU A 15 1.03 -6.40 7.16
C LEU A 15 0.50 -6.98 8.48
N GLU A 16 -0.03 -6.16 9.40
CA GLU A 16 -0.69 -6.67 10.62
C GLU A 16 -1.94 -7.51 10.32
N THR A 17 -2.57 -7.31 9.16
CA THR A 17 -3.74 -8.09 8.74
C THR A 17 -3.39 -9.42 8.07
N VAL A 18 -2.11 -9.64 7.73
CA VAL A 18 -1.64 -10.86 7.05
C VAL A 18 -1.61 -12.01 8.04
N LYS A 19 -2.41 -13.06 7.76
CA LYS A 19 -2.43 -14.28 8.56
C LYS A 19 -1.85 -15.47 7.81
N THR A 20 -1.92 -15.43 6.48
CA THR A 20 -1.47 -16.50 5.60
C THR A 20 -0.55 -15.98 4.51
N MET A 21 0.19 -16.88 3.87
CA MET A 21 1.03 -16.54 2.73
C MET A 21 0.21 -16.01 1.54
N ASP A 22 -1.05 -16.44 1.40
CA ASP A 22 -1.96 -15.94 0.36
C ASP A 22 -2.41 -14.49 0.62
N ASP A 23 -2.58 -14.10 1.89
CA ASP A 23 -2.86 -12.69 2.23
C ASP A 23 -1.69 -11.76 1.87
N LEU A 24 -0.47 -12.28 1.87
CA LEU A 24 0.72 -11.52 1.52
C LEU A 24 0.97 -11.49 0.00
N LEU A 25 0.95 -12.66 -0.63
CA LEU A 25 1.46 -12.90 -1.99
C LEU A 25 0.39 -13.37 -3.00
N GLY A 26 -0.81 -13.68 -2.53
CA GLY A 26 -1.91 -14.17 -3.37
C GLY A 26 -2.37 -13.14 -4.40
N LYS A 27 -3.39 -13.52 -5.18
CA LYS A 27 -3.89 -12.71 -6.31
C LYS A 27 -4.30 -11.29 -5.89
N ASN A 28 -4.72 -11.13 -4.63
CA ASN A 28 -5.11 -9.88 -3.96
C ASN A 28 -4.22 -9.52 -2.76
N GLY A 29 -3.02 -10.10 -2.70
CA GLY A 29 -2.11 -9.96 -1.58
C GLY A 29 -1.67 -8.51 -1.33
N VAL A 30 -1.29 -8.24 -0.08
CA VAL A 30 -0.85 -6.93 0.40
C VAL A 30 0.27 -6.34 -0.48
N ILE A 31 1.26 -7.16 -0.87
CA ILE A 31 2.38 -6.68 -1.69
C ILE A 31 1.91 -6.19 -3.06
N LYS A 32 0.99 -6.91 -3.71
CA LYS A 32 0.50 -6.52 -5.03
C LYS A 32 -0.31 -5.24 -4.99
N LYS A 33 -1.15 -5.06 -3.96
CA LYS A 33 -1.89 -3.81 -3.73
C LYS A 33 -0.94 -2.64 -3.47
N PHE A 34 0.10 -2.87 -2.68
CA PHE A 34 1.12 -1.87 -2.38
C PHE A 34 1.90 -1.42 -3.63
N ILE A 35 2.38 -2.37 -4.43
CA ILE A 35 3.08 -2.07 -5.69
C ILE A 35 2.17 -1.26 -6.62
N LYS A 36 0.90 -1.66 -6.79
CA LYS A 36 -0.05 -0.91 -7.61
C LYS A 36 -0.22 0.53 -7.12
N HIS A 37 -0.31 0.72 -5.80
CA HIS A 37 -0.44 2.05 -5.19
C HIS A 37 0.80 2.91 -5.43
N LEU A 38 2.00 2.33 -5.32
CA LEU A 38 3.26 3.00 -5.65
C LEU A 38 3.34 3.36 -7.13
N THR A 39 3.04 2.43 -8.03
CA THR A 39 3.05 2.68 -9.47
C THR A 39 2.12 3.82 -9.84
N ILE A 40 0.89 3.85 -9.29
CA ILE A 40 -0.05 4.96 -9.52
C ILE A 40 0.53 6.27 -8.98
N ALA A 41 1.07 6.27 -7.76
CA ALA A 41 1.66 7.46 -7.16
C ALA A 41 2.85 8.01 -7.97
N THR A 42 3.69 7.12 -8.50
CA THR A 42 4.85 7.48 -9.34
C THR A 42 4.43 8.00 -10.71
N VAL A 43 3.45 7.37 -11.36
CA VAL A 43 3.01 7.74 -12.71
C VAL A 43 2.18 9.04 -12.70
N THR A 44 1.38 9.25 -11.67
CA THR A 44 0.48 10.42 -11.61
C THR A 44 1.09 11.63 -10.87
N GLY A 45 2.22 11.45 -10.19
CA GLY A 45 2.79 12.46 -9.29
C GLY A 45 1.90 12.79 -8.08
N ARG A 46 0.76 12.11 -7.93
CA ARG A 46 -0.17 12.22 -6.81
C ARG A 46 -0.18 10.87 -6.12
N ALA A 47 0.38 10.77 -4.92
CA ALA A 47 -0.05 9.69 -4.06
C ALA A 47 -1.54 9.92 -3.81
N ASP A 48 -2.37 8.98 -4.23
CA ASP A 48 -3.78 8.91 -3.88
C ASP A 48 -3.89 9.16 -2.38
N SER A 49 -4.24 10.40 -2.03
CA SER A 49 -4.64 10.71 -0.67
C SER A 49 -5.95 9.96 -0.52
N PRO A 50 -6.11 9.08 0.49
CA PRO A 50 -7.41 8.51 0.77
C PRO A 50 -8.31 9.68 1.17
N SER A 51 -8.99 10.24 0.18
CA SER A 51 -9.87 11.38 0.32
C SER A 51 -11.19 10.79 0.77
N GLY A 52 -11.39 10.93 2.07
CA GLY A 52 -12.61 10.65 2.79
C GLY A 52 -12.64 11.51 4.04
N LEU A 53 -12.51 12.84 3.85
CA LEU A 53 -12.88 13.93 4.76
C LEU A 53 -13.13 15.18 3.91
#